data_AF-A0A430FT35-F1
#
_entry.id   AF-A0A430FT35-F1
#
_cell.length_a   1.000
_cell.length_b   1.000
_cell.length_c   1.000
_cell.angle_alpha   90.00
_cell.angle_beta   90.00
_cell.angle_gamma   90.00
#
_symmetry.space_group_name_H-M   'P 1'
#
loop_
_entity.id
_entity.type
_entity.pdbx_description
1 polymer ?
#
loop_
_entity_poly.entity_id
_entity_poly.type
_entity_poly.pdbx_seq_one_letter_code
_entity_poly.pdbx_strand_id
1 'polypeptide(L)'
;MTHPFVSESREGKPWFEWTVAVIVVLAAVIAWLGHTMAATTIMAVTAIATGVIRIVMRDKSPWRIRTVAFDATLGIGFGIVLVVLELSTHLLVF
;
A
#
# COMPACT_ATOMS: atom_id res chain seq x y z
N MET A 1 29.92 -27.77 7.85
CA MET A 1 28.50 -27.40 7.98
C MET A 1 28.22 -26.36 6.92
N THR A 2 27.56 -26.78 5.84
CA THR A 2 27.28 -25.94 4.67
C THR A 2 26.14 -25.01 5.05
N HIS A 3 26.41 -23.71 5.18
CA HIS A 3 25.33 -22.72 5.31
C HIS A 3 24.45 -22.88 4.06
N PRO A 4 23.15 -23.18 4.20
CA PRO A 4 22.27 -23.21 3.04
C PRO A 4 22.29 -21.81 2.44
N PHE A 5 22.69 -21.68 1.18
CA PHE A 5 22.58 -20.41 0.46
C PHE A 5 21.09 -20.10 0.26
N VAL A 6 20.49 -19.45 1.25
CA VAL A 6 19.23 -18.71 1.10
C VAL A 6 19.56 -17.51 0.25
N SER A 7 18.96 -17.43 -0.95
CA SER A 7 19.18 -16.31 -1.85
C SER A 7 18.47 -15.07 -1.33
N GLU A 8 19.12 -14.34 -0.42
CA GLU A 8 18.77 -12.98 0.00
C GLU A 8 18.67 -12.03 -1.22
N SER A 9 19.36 -12.37 -2.32
CA SER A 9 19.21 -11.68 -3.62
C SER A 9 17.80 -11.71 -4.23
N ARG A 10 16.87 -12.52 -3.69
CA ARG A 10 15.46 -12.55 -4.11
C ARG A 10 14.49 -11.91 -3.11
N GLU A 11 14.99 -11.39 -1.98
CA GLU A 11 14.16 -10.62 -1.06
C GLU A 11 13.83 -9.26 -1.67
N GLY A 12 12.62 -8.78 -1.38
CA GLY A 12 12.19 -7.44 -1.78
C GLY A 12 13.24 -6.41 -1.35
N LYS A 13 13.52 -5.44 -2.22
CA LYS A 13 14.45 -4.37 -1.87
C LYS A 13 13.76 -3.46 -0.82
N PRO A 14 14.33 -3.31 0.39
CA PRO A 14 13.64 -2.70 1.53
C PRO A 14 13.20 -1.25 1.34
N TRP A 15 13.83 -0.51 0.41
CA TRP A 15 13.53 0.92 0.17
C TRP A 15 12.06 1.19 -0.18
N PHE A 16 11.38 0.28 -0.90
CA PHE A 16 9.99 0.48 -1.28
C PHE A 16 9.06 0.39 -0.07
N GLU A 17 9.29 -0.59 0.80
CA GLU A 17 8.52 -0.78 2.03
C GLU A 17 8.68 0.43 2.96
N TRP A 18 9.90 0.95 3.10
CA TRP A 18 10.16 2.18 3.85
C TRP A 18 9.49 3.41 3.24
N THR A 19 9.41 3.50 1.92
CA THR A 19 8.71 4.61 1.24
C THR A 19 7.21 4.56 1.57
N VAL A 20 6.58 3.40 1.46
CA VAL A 20 5.17 3.23 1.82
C VAL A 20 4.95 3.52 3.31
N ALA A 21 5.84 3.05 4.19
CA ALA A 21 5.77 3.32 5.63
C ALA A 21 5.81 4.82 5.94
N VAL A 22 6.69 5.59 5.30
CA VAL A 22 6.75 7.05 5.44
C VAL A 22 5.44 7.70 5.01
N ILE A 23 4.85 7.26 3.89
CA ILE A 23 3.55 7.79 3.43
C ILE A 23 2.45 7.52 4.47
N VAL A 24 2.41 6.30 5.05
CA VAL A 24 1.44 5.95 6.10
C VAL A 24 1.61 6.83 7.33
N VAL A 25 2.85 7.09 7.76
CA VAL A 25 3.14 8.00 8.88
C VAL A 25 2.67 9.42 8.56
N LEU A 26 2.94 9.93 7.36
CA LEU A 26 2.48 11.25 6.94
C LEU A 26 0.94 11.33 6.92
N ALA A 27 0.26 10.31 6.40
CA ALA A 27 -1.19 10.24 6.43
C ALA A 27 -1.74 10.25 7.85
N ALA A 28 -1.11 9.52 8.79
CA ALA A 28 -1.49 9.54 10.20
C ALA A 28 -1.32 10.92 10.84
N VAL A 29 -0.23 11.64 10.53
CA VAL A 29 -0.02 13.02 11.00
C VAL A 29 -1.09 13.95 10.44
N ILE A 30 -1.41 13.85 9.15
CA ILE A 30 -2.47 14.66 8.51
C ILE A 30 -3.84 14.39 9.16
N ALA A 31 -4.15 13.12 9.44
CA ALA A 31 -5.38 12.76 10.16
C ALA A 31 -5.41 13.34 11.57
N TRP A 32 -4.28 13.31 12.28
CA TRP A 32 -4.16 13.88 13.63
C TRP A 32 -4.37 15.41 13.66
N LEU A 33 -4.00 16.11 12.59
CA LEU A 33 -4.26 17.54 12.40
C LEU A 33 -5.73 17.86 12.03
N GLY A 34 -6.60 16.86 11.94
CA GLY A 34 -8.02 17.02 11.63
C GLY A 34 -8.37 16.94 10.14
N HIS A 35 -7.38 16.74 9.26
CA HIS A 35 -7.59 16.59 7.82
C HIS A 35 -7.81 15.12 7.44
N THR A 36 -8.81 14.49 8.06
CA THR A 36 -9.10 13.05 7.91
C THR A 36 -9.39 12.65 6.46
N MET A 37 -10.13 13.47 5.71
CA MET A 37 -10.42 13.23 4.29
C MET A 37 -9.14 13.14 3.46
N ALA A 38 -8.24 14.13 3.59
CA ALA A 38 -6.97 14.12 2.86
C ALA A 38 -6.10 12.90 3.24
N ALA A 39 -6.08 12.53 4.52
CA ALA A 39 -5.35 11.35 4.98
C ALA A 39 -5.90 10.05 4.39
N THR A 40 -7.23 9.88 4.34
CA THR A 40 -7.86 8.69 3.76
C THR A 40 -7.66 8.61 2.25
N THR A 41 -7.71 9.74 1.54
CA THR A 41 -7.42 9.79 0.11
C THR A 41 -5.97 9.39 -0.18
N ILE A 42 -5.00 9.91 0.59
CA ILE A 42 -3.58 9.54 0.45
C ILE A 42 -3.40 8.04 0.67
N MET A 43 -4.02 7.47 1.70
CA MET A 43 -3.98 6.02 1.98
C MET A 43 -4.59 5.20 0.84
N ALA A 44 -5.75 5.62 0.32
CA ALA A 44 -6.44 4.94 -0.77
C ALA A 44 -5.60 4.93 -2.05
N VAL A 45 -5.06 6.10 -2.44
CA VAL A 45 -4.20 6.24 -3.62
C VAL A 45 -2.94 5.39 -3.47
N THR A 46 -2.31 5.42 -2.29
CA THR A 46 -1.11 4.62 -2.02
C THR A 46 -1.38 3.12 -2.12
N ALA A 47 -2.51 2.65 -1.57
CA ALA A 47 -2.90 1.25 -1.63
C ALA A 47 -3.20 0.79 -3.08
N ILE A 48 -3.91 1.61 -3.86
CA ILE A 48 -4.18 1.31 -5.27
C ILE A 48 -2.88 1.32 -6.07
N ALA A 49 -2.04 2.35 -5.92
CA ALA A 49 -0.79 2.48 -6.65
C ALA A 49 0.15 1.30 -6.37
N THR A 50 0.30 0.91 -5.11
CA THR A 50 1.10 -0.27 -4.73
C THR A 50 0.52 -1.56 -5.35
N GLY A 51 -0.80 -1.76 -5.30
CA GLY A 51 -1.46 -2.89 -5.96
C GLY A 51 -1.27 -2.92 -7.47
N VAL A 52 -1.36 -1.76 -8.15
CA VAL A 52 -1.12 -1.62 -9.59
C VAL A 52 0.33 -1.92 -9.95
N ILE A 53 1.29 -1.35 -9.21
CA ILE A 53 2.73 -1.61 -9.41
C ILE A 53 3.01 -3.12 -9.29
N ARG A 54 2.36 -3.81 -8.34
CA ARG A 54 2.48 -5.27 -8.19
C ARG A 54 1.98 -6.03 -9.41
N ILE A 55 0.85 -5.65 -10.00
CA ILE A 55 0.30 -6.26 -11.23
C ILE A 55 1.24 -6.04 -12.42
N VAL A 56 1.79 -4.83 -12.55
CA VAL A 56 2.65 -4.43 -13.68
C VAL A 56 4.02 -5.10 -13.58
N MET A 57 4.65 -5.07 -12.42
CA MET A 57 6.02 -5.56 -12.24
C MET A 57 6.10 -7.06 -11.97
N ARG A 58 5.02 -7.70 -11.48
CA ARG A 58 4.92 -9.15 -11.19
C ARG A 58 6.15 -9.68 -10.45
N ASP A 59 6.97 -10.52 -11.09
CA ASP A 59 8.18 -11.13 -10.52
C ASP A 59 9.36 -10.17 -10.33
N LYS A 60 9.34 -8.98 -10.95
CA LYS A 60 10.35 -7.92 -10.77
C LYS A 60 9.93 -6.85 -9.77
N SER A 61 8.80 -7.02 -9.09
CA SER A 61 8.31 -6.01 -8.15
C SER A 61 9.28 -5.86 -6.96
N PRO A 62 9.43 -4.63 -6.45
CA PRO A 62 10.42 -4.34 -5.42
C PRO A 62 10.12 -4.96 -4.05
N TRP A 63 8.95 -5.56 -3.84
CA TRP A 63 8.58 -6.29 -2.61
C TRP A 63 7.97 -7.66 -2.96
N ARG A 64 8.26 -8.71 -2.16
CA ARG A 64 7.76 -10.07 -2.43
C ARG A 64 7.41 -10.80 -1.13
N ILE A 65 6.15 -10.71 -0.71
CA ILE A 65 5.65 -11.31 0.55
C ILE A 65 4.96 -12.67 0.32
N ARG A 66 3.98 -12.74 -0.61
CA ARG A 66 3.31 -14.02 -0.97
C ARG A 66 3.09 -14.21 -2.47
N THR A 67 2.02 -13.63 -3.03
CA THR A 67 1.66 -13.80 -4.45
C THR A 67 1.19 -12.47 -5.06
N VAL A 68 1.39 -12.31 -6.36
CA VAL A 68 1.01 -11.08 -7.10
C VAL A 68 -0.49 -10.82 -6.98
N ALA A 69 -1.31 -11.87 -7.14
CA ALA A 69 -2.77 -11.74 -7.09
C ALA A 69 -3.26 -11.32 -5.69
N PHE A 70 -2.72 -11.93 -4.62
CA PHE A 70 -3.10 -11.60 -3.26
C PHE A 70 -2.77 -10.14 -2.91
N ASP A 71 -1.52 -9.73 -3.14
CA ASP A 71 -1.06 -8.38 -2.82
C ASP A 71 -1.83 -7.31 -3.61
N ALA A 72 -2.10 -7.58 -4.90
CA ALA A 72 -2.89 -6.68 -5.74
C ALA A 72 -4.35 -6.59 -5.30
N THR A 73 -4.96 -7.71 -4.90
CA THR A 73 -6.35 -7.75 -4.42
C THR A 73 -6.50 -6.96 -3.13
N LEU A 74 -5.58 -7.13 -2.19
CA LEU A 74 -5.59 -6.36 -0.95
C LEU A 74 -5.34 -4.88 -1.19
N GLY A 75 -4.33 -4.50 -1.97
CA GLY A 75 -4.02 -3.10 -2.22
C GLY A 75 -5.15 -2.36 -2.95
N ILE A 76 -5.62 -2.91 -4.07
CA ILE A 76 -6.67 -2.28 -4.87
C ILE A 76 -8.01 -2.35 -4.14
N GLY A 77 -8.37 -3.51 -3.57
CA GLY A 77 -9.62 -3.68 -2.83
C GLY A 77 -9.70 -2.76 -1.62
N PHE A 78 -8.64 -2.65 -0.82
CA PHE A 78 -8.58 -1.74 0.31
C PHE A 78 -8.73 -0.28 -0.13
N GLY A 79 -8.02 0.15 -1.19
CA GLY A 79 -8.15 1.52 -1.68
C GLY A 79 -9.53 1.84 -2.26
N ILE A 80 -10.17 0.91 -2.96
CA ILE A 80 -11.57 1.09 -3.41
C ILE A 80 -12.51 1.24 -2.22
N VAL A 81 -12.36 0.40 -1.20
CA VAL A 81 -13.18 0.49 0.02
C VAL A 81 -13.02 1.85 0.70
N LEU A 82 -11.79 2.37 0.79
CA LEU A 82 -11.53 3.70 1.34
C LEU A 82 -12.19 4.82 0.51
N VAL A 83 -12.13 4.76 -0.82
CA VAL A 83 -12.79 5.75 -1.70
C VAL A 83 -14.32 5.70 -1.53
N VAL A 84 -14.90 4.51 -1.46
CA VAL A 84 -16.34 4.35 -1.24
C VAL A 84 -16.75 4.87 0.14
N LEU A 85 -15.93 4.60 1.16
CA LEU A 85 -16.16 5.12 2.51
C LEU A 85 -16.09 6.64 2.53
N GLU A 86 -15.09 7.23 1.88
CA GLU A 86 -14.92 8.68 1.75
C GLU A 86 -16.16 9.32 1.08
N LEU A 87 -16.59 8.76 -0.06
CA LEU A 87 -17.78 9.20 -0.77
C LEU A 87 -19.04 9.10 0.11
N SER A 88 -19.20 7.99 0.85
CA SER A 88 -20.31 7.80 1.77
C SER A 88 -20.32 8.86 2.87
N THR A 89 -19.18 9.13 3.51
CA THR A 89 -19.08 10.16 4.54
C THR A 89 -19.35 11.55 4.01
N HIS A 90 -18.86 11.85 2.79
CA HIS A 90 -19.15 13.11 2.14
C HIS A 90 -20.64 13.26 1.86
N LEU A 91 -21.31 12.23 1.31
CA LEU A 91 -22.75 12.26 1.03
C LEU A 91 -23.62 12.37 2.28
N LEU A 92 -23.20 11.82 3.42
CA LEU A 92 -23.96 11.86 4.68
C LEU A 92 -23.86 13.20 5.43
N VAL A 93 -22.83 14.00 5.14
CA VAL A 93 -22.59 15.30 5.78
C VAL A 93 -23.24 16.46 5.01
N PHE A 94 -23.63 16.24 3.74
CA PHE A 94 -24.50 17.12 2.97
C PHE A 94 -25.98 16.83 3.26
#